data_AF-D0NAR3-F1
#
_entry.id   AF-D0NAR3-F1
#
_cell.length_a   1.000
_cell.length_b   1.000
_cell.length_c   1.000
_cell.angle_alpha   90.00
_cell.angle_beta   90.00
_cell.angle_gamma   90.00
#
_symmetry.space_group_name_H-M   'P 1'
#
loop_
_entity.id
_entity.type
_entity.pdbx_description
1 polymer ?
#
loop_
_entity_poly.entity_id
_entity_poly.type
_entity_poly.pdbx_seq_one_letter_code
_entity_poly.pdbx_strand_id
1 'polypeptide(L)'
;MSSVAKFNNVLISKAREEVVRDALQSLFHSEYILLAEYIELMVPMLYSLYLVVLFHLPVSAYYPHTASMTAHELQGAVITILVAETPSIIIQFAKCHTSSNISQTTATMSSVTADYKLFTPLELSKDLVLENRIVYGPTTRARSDIETHVPLERNIVYYEQRAGAGLLISEGCGISEQGFGWHGAPALYTDEQEAKWKELVDRVHAKGAKIFLQLWHMGRQSHPTFHPSNEVVSASATQYEGGTTRDASGERTGFEKARALETDEIAEVVEMYRQCAIRAKRAGFDGVEVHGANGYLVDQFLQSTTNKRTDKYGGSFENRYRFLHEIVEALKTVFPAGRIGVRLSPNGVFGGMGSKDNNEMFTYAFNRLSEHGLAYLAMLDGFGFGYSTESRTLTAFDAKKAFKGNVMANNSYTRDTAEGAIRSGAADFVGFARLYMSNPDLAERFQNDWPVNPVPDYKYFWDAAMGDKGYNSFEQYKPTVEQQP
;
A
#
# COMPACT_ATOMS: atom_id res chain seq x y z
N MET A 1 10.02 -51.30 -42.62
CA MET A 1 10.91 -50.41 -41.84
C MET A 1 10.22 -49.22 -41.16
N SER A 2 8.95 -48.88 -41.45
CA SER A 2 8.29 -47.66 -40.91
C SER A 2 7.64 -47.81 -39.52
N SER A 3 7.31 -49.03 -39.07
CA SER A 3 6.68 -49.27 -37.76
C SER A 3 7.68 -49.26 -36.60
N VAL A 4 8.86 -49.86 -36.81
CA VAL A 4 9.93 -49.97 -35.79
C VAL A 4 10.53 -48.59 -35.44
N ALA A 5 10.66 -47.69 -36.42
CA ALA A 5 11.18 -46.34 -36.19
C ALA A 5 10.20 -45.46 -35.35
N LYS A 6 8.88 -45.61 -35.57
CA LYS A 6 7.86 -44.94 -34.74
C LYS A 6 7.84 -45.49 -33.31
N PHE A 7 7.97 -46.80 -33.15
CA PHE A 7 8.03 -47.45 -31.84
C PHE A 7 9.28 -47.03 -31.06
N ASN A 8 10.44 -46.95 -31.73
CA ASN A 8 11.68 -46.46 -31.12
C ASN A 8 11.59 -44.99 -30.71
N ASN A 9 10.95 -44.12 -31.49
CA ASN A 9 10.77 -42.71 -31.11
C ASN A 9 9.85 -42.52 -29.89
N VAL A 10 8.80 -43.35 -29.74
CA VAL A 10 7.92 -43.34 -28.56
C VAL A 10 8.61 -43.89 -27.32
N LEU A 11 9.47 -44.91 -27.48
CA LEU A 11 10.30 -45.42 -26.39
C LEU A 11 11.36 -44.41 -25.95
N ILE A 12 11.98 -43.71 -26.89
CA ILE A 12 12.96 -42.65 -26.61
C ILE A 12 12.29 -41.44 -25.94
N SER A 13 11.07 -41.05 -26.34
CA SER A 13 10.35 -39.95 -25.68
C SER A 13 9.93 -40.30 -24.26
N LYS A 14 9.42 -41.52 -24.03
CA LYS A 14 9.08 -42.01 -22.68
C LYS A 14 10.31 -42.15 -21.78
N ALA A 15 11.41 -42.67 -22.30
CA ALA A 15 12.67 -42.74 -21.57
C ALA A 15 13.19 -41.34 -21.20
N ARG A 16 13.00 -40.35 -22.08
CA ARG A 16 13.37 -38.96 -21.83
C ARG A 16 12.47 -38.29 -20.79
N GLU A 17 11.18 -38.59 -20.79
CA GLU A 17 10.22 -38.13 -19.77
C GLU A 17 10.49 -38.76 -18.39
N GLU A 18 10.82 -40.05 -18.35
CA GLU A 18 11.26 -40.74 -17.13
C GLU A 18 12.53 -40.12 -16.56
N VAL A 19 13.55 -39.91 -17.38
CA VAL A 19 14.80 -39.28 -16.95
C VAL A 19 14.58 -37.84 -16.44
N VAL A 20 13.71 -37.06 -17.09
CA VAL A 20 13.39 -35.69 -16.64
C VAL A 20 12.64 -35.70 -15.32
N ARG A 21 11.66 -36.60 -15.15
CA ARG A 21 10.93 -36.78 -13.88
C ARG A 21 11.86 -37.20 -12.76
N ASP A 22 12.73 -38.18 -13.00
CA ASP A 22 13.69 -38.67 -12.00
C ASP A 22 14.67 -37.55 -11.63
N ALA A 23 15.13 -36.76 -12.61
CA ALA A 23 15.98 -35.61 -12.36
C ALA A 23 15.29 -34.51 -11.53
N LEU A 24 14.03 -34.18 -11.83
CA LEU A 24 13.24 -33.20 -11.06
C LEU A 24 12.94 -33.71 -9.65
N GLN A 25 12.67 -35.00 -9.50
CA GLN A 25 12.45 -35.62 -8.20
C GLN A 25 13.76 -35.64 -7.38
N SER A 26 14.90 -35.95 -8.00
CA SER A 26 16.21 -35.80 -7.36
C SER A 26 16.52 -34.35 -6.98
N LEU A 27 16.18 -33.37 -7.84
CA LEU A 27 16.36 -31.96 -7.55
C LEU A 27 15.51 -31.52 -6.36
N PHE A 28 14.22 -31.87 -6.35
CA PHE A 28 13.30 -31.57 -5.24
C PHE A 28 13.78 -32.18 -3.91
N HIS A 29 14.21 -33.46 -3.92
CA HIS A 29 14.77 -34.07 -2.70
C HIS A 29 16.08 -33.39 -2.28
N SER A 30 16.92 -32.98 -3.22
CA SER A 30 18.16 -32.27 -2.91
C SER A 30 17.89 -30.88 -2.33
N GLU A 31 16.95 -30.14 -2.90
CA GLU A 31 16.50 -28.84 -2.38
C GLU A 31 15.85 -28.97 -1.01
N TYR A 32 15.01 -29.99 -0.80
CA TYR A 32 14.40 -30.27 0.48
C TYR A 32 15.43 -30.64 1.55
N ILE A 33 16.41 -31.49 1.22
CA ILE A 33 17.51 -31.85 2.12
C ILE A 33 18.36 -30.61 2.45
N LEU A 34 18.70 -29.79 1.46
CA LEU A 34 19.46 -28.54 1.70
C LEU A 34 18.68 -27.56 2.57
N LEU A 35 17.37 -27.43 2.37
CA LEU A 35 16.52 -26.54 3.17
C LEU A 35 16.37 -27.07 4.60
N ALA A 36 16.20 -28.40 4.76
CA ALA A 36 16.13 -29.05 6.06
C ALA A 36 17.47 -28.91 6.80
N GLU A 37 18.60 -29.18 6.16
CA GLU A 37 19.94 -28.95 6.73
C GLU A 37 20.16 -27.48 7.09
N TYR A 38 19.70 -26.55 6.25
CA TYR A 38 19.81 -25.12 6.55
C TYR A 38 18.99 -24.74 7.80
N ILE A 39 17.75 -25.19 7.91
CA ILE A 39 16.85 -24.84 9.01
C ILE A 39 17.18 -25.60 10.30
N GLU A 40 17.53 -26.88 10.22
CA GLU A 40 17.74 -27.74 11.40
C GLU A 40 19.20 -27.72 11.88
N LEU A 41 20.17 -27.42 11.02
CA LEU A 41 21.59 -27.40 11.38
C LEU A 41 22.17 -25.97 11.40
N MET A 42 22.04 -25.24 10.28
CA MET A 42 22.72 -23.94 10.15
C MET A 42 22.07 -22.85 10.99
N VAL A 43 20.74 -22.74 11.01
CA VAL A 43 20.04 -21.71 11.78
C VAL A 43 20.28 -21.88 13.30
N PRO A 44 20.17 -23.07 13.92
CA PRO A 44 20.44 -23.25 15.35
C PRO A 44 21.91 -23.01 15.72
N MET A 45 22.87 -23.38 14.86
CA MET A 45 24.28 -23.08 15.07
C MET A 45 24.57 -21.59 15.00
N LEU A 46 24.06 -20.89 13.97
CA LEU A 46 24.22 -19.44 13.82
C LEU A 46 23.56 -18.69 14.96
N TYR A 47 22.38 -19.11 15.38
CA TYR A 47 21.67 -18.54 16.53
C TYR A 47 22.41 -18.79 17.85
N SER A 48 22.96 -19.98 18.05
CA SER A 48 23.78 -20.31 19.23
C SER A 48 25.07 -19.48 19.27
N LEU A 49 25.75 -19.33 18.13
CA LEU A 49 26.93 -18.48 18.00
C LEU A 49 26.59 -17.02 18.27
N TYR A 50 25.48 -16.54 17.71
CA TYR A 50 24.97 -15.18 17.94
C TYR A 50 24.70 -14.94 19.43
N LEU A 51 24.05 -15.87 20.14
CA LEU A 51 23.81 -15.76 21.58
C LEU A 51 25.10 -15.70 22.41
N VAL A 52 26.11 -16.50 22.06
CA VAL A 52 27.42 -16.48 22.74
C VAL A 52 28.14 -15.16 22.50
N VAL A 53 28.18 -14.68 21.26
CA VAL A 53 28.79 -13.38 20.92
C VAL A 53 28.08 -12.24 21.65
N LEU A 54 26.75 -12.24 21.63
CA LEU A 54 25.94 -11.18 22.23
C LEU A 54 26.09 -11.15 23.76
N PHE A 55 26.23 -12.31 24.42
CA PHE A 55 26.50 -12.41 25.86
C PHE A 55 27.84 -11.77 26.27
N HIS A 56 28.88 -11.91 25.45
CA HIS A 56 30.22 -11.38 25.76
C HIS A 56 30.45 -9.93 25.33
N LEU A 57 29.54 -9.33 24.56
CA LEU A 57 29.66 -7.95 24.13
C LEU A 57 29.14 -6.97 25.21
N PRO A 58 29.75 -5.77 25.33
CA PRO A 58 29.30 -4.72 26.27
C PRO A 58 27.84 -4.27 26.03
N VAL A 59 27.31 -4.52 24.83
CA VAL A 59 25.93 -4.16 24.43
C VAL A 59 24.88 -5.15 24.91
N SER A 60 25.25 -6.26 25.58
CA SER A 60 24.31 -7.23 26.16
C SER A 60 23.31 -6.60 27.14
N ALA A 61 23.70 -5.49 27.80
CA ALA A 61 22.88 -4.70 28.71
C ALA A 61 21.62 -4.09 28.08
N TYR A 62 21.60 -3.93 26.74
CA TYR A 62 20.45 -3.39 26.00
C TYR A 62 19.41 -4.47 25.64
N TYR A 63 19.69 -5.74 25.92
CA TYR A 63 18.82 -6.87 25.62
C TYR A 63 18.36 -7.51 26.93
N PRO A 64 17.09 -7.33 27.35
CA PRO A 64 16.60 -7.72 28.67
C PRO A 64 16.82 -9.20 29.00
N HIS A 65 16.73 -10.07 28.00
CA HIS A 65 16.86 -11.52 28.17
C HIS A 65 18.30 -12.00 28.33
N THR A 66 19.29 -11.29 27.77
CA THR A 66 20.71 -11.64 27.92
C THR A 66 21.39 -10.87 29.06
N ALA A 67 20.86 -9.70 29.42
CA ALA A 67 21.40 -8.86 30.49
C ALA A 67 21.29 -9.49 31.89
N SER A 68 20.28 -10.35 32.12
CA SER A 68 20.07 -11.07 33.38
C SER A 68 20.54 -12.52 33.36
N MET A 69 21.10 -12.99 32.24
CA MET A 69 21.44 -14.39 32.03
C MET A 69 22.80 -14.71 32.67
N THR A 70 22.88 -15.83 33.36
CA THR A 70 24.14 -16.35 33.91
C THR A 70 24.88 -17.19 32.85
N ALA A 71 26.19 -17.39 33.04
CA ALA A 71 26.98 -18.25 32.15
C ALA A 71 26.45 -19.70 32.11
N HIS A 72 25.91 -20.18 33.24
CA HIS A 72 25.28 -21.51 33.33
C HIS A 72 23.97 -21.59 32.53
N GLU A 73 23.15 -20.53 32.53
CA GLU A 73 21.92 -20.46 31.74
C GLU A 73 22.22 -20.32 30.23
N LEU A 74 23.24 -19.55 29.84
CA LEU A 74 23.71 -19.51 28.46
C LEU A 74 24.14 -20.90 27.98
N GLN A 75 24.95 -21.59 28.78
CA GLN A 75 25.41 -22.95 28.46
C GLN A 75 24.23 -23.92 28.33
N GLY A 76 23.26 -23.84 29.25
CA GLY A 76 22.02 -24.64 29.17
C GLY A 76 21.20 -24.35 27.92
N ALA A 77 21.05 -23.08 27.54
CA ALA A 77 20.31 -22.67 26.34
C ALA A 77 20.99 -23.15 25.05
N VAL A 78 22.31 -22.96 24.93
CA VAL A 78 23.09 -23.43 23.77
C VAL A 78 23.04 -24.95 23.66
N ILE A 79 23.22 -25.69 24.77
CA ILE A 79 23.10 -27.15 24.77
C ILE A 79 21.68 -27.57 24.38
N THR A 80 20.64 -26.92 24.91
CA THR A 80 19.25 -27.25 24.58
C THR A 80 18.95 -27.02 23.10
N ILE A 81 19.40 -25.91 22.53
CA ILE A 81 19.23 -25.59 21.10
C ILE A 81 19.95 -26.60 20.20
N LEU A 82 21.16 -27.03 20.58
CA LEU A 82 21.94 -27.99 19.79
C LEU A 82 21.48 -29.46 19.99
N VAL A 83 20.93 -29.80 21.15
CA VAL A 83 20.47 -31.16 21.51
C VAL A 83 19.02 -31.42 21.09
N ALA A 84 18.15 -30.41 21.11
CA ALA A 84 16.75 -30.56 20.70
C ALA A 84 16.60 -30.98 19.23
N GLU A 85 17.60 -30.68 18.39
CA GLU A 85 17.58 -30.96 16.95
C GLU A 85 18.31 -32.26 16.57
N THR A 86 18.98 -32.93 17.51
CA THR A 86 19.68 -34.21 17.24
C THR A 86 18.78 -35.43 17.01
N PRO A 87 17.52 -35.53 17.50
CA PRO A 87 16.69 -36.73 17.28
C PRO A 87 16.09 -36.87 15.87
N SER A 88 16.03 -35.81 15.06
CA SER A 88 15.34 -35.83 13.75
C SER A 88 16.12 -36.60 12.67
N ILE A 89 17.46 -36.61 12.78
CA ILE A 89 18.37 -37.20 11.79
C ILE A 89 18.30 -38.74 11.75
N ILE A 90 17.95 -39.40 12.86
CA ILE A 90 17.92 -40.89 12.93
C ILE A 90 16.54 -41.46 12.60
N ILE A 91 15.45 -40.69 12.77
CA ILE A 91 14.08 -41.19 12.59
C ILE A 91 13.57 -41.05 11.14
N GLN A 92 14.07 -40.09 10.35
CA GLN A 92 13.62 -39.90 8.97
C GLN A 92 14.23 -40.88 7.96
N PHE A 93 15.43 -41.45 8.23
CA PHE A 93 16.04 -42.48 7.39
C PHE A 93 15.22 -43.80 7.35
N ALA A 94 14.38 -44.07 8.36
CA ALA A 94 13.61 -45.31 8.45
C ALA A 94 12.21 -45.26 7.80
N LYS A 95 11.72 -44.09 7.36
CA LYS A 95 10.35 -43.93 6.83
C LYS A 95 10.25 -43.79 5.32
N CYS A 96 11.37 -43.73 4.59
CA CYS A 96 11.37 -43.53 3.13
C CYS A 96 11.19 -44.82 2.29
N HIS A 97 10.94 -45.97 2.93
CA HIS A 97 10.61 -47.22 2.24
C HIS A 97 9.30 -47.78 2.77
N THR A 98 8.17 -47.22 2.31
CA THR A 98 6.91 -47.94 2.02
C THR A 98 5.79 -46.92 1.80
N SER A 99 5.41 -46.72 0.54
CA SER A 99 4.00 -46.65 0.09
C SER A 99 3.94 -45.99 -1.29
N SER A 100 4.02 -46.84 -2.31
CA SER A 100 3.50 -46.57 -3.64
C SER A 100 1.98 -46.55 -3.59
N ASN A 101 1.38 -45.43 -4.00
CA ASN A 101 0.10 -45.29 -4.70
C ASN A 101 -0.50 -43.93 -4.37
N ILE A 102 -0.48 -42.98 -5.31
CA ILE A 102 -1.57 -42.02 -5.50
C ILE A 102 -1.59 -41.60 -6.98
N SER A 103 -2.82 -41.50 -7.47
CA SER A 103 -3.28 -41.27 -8.83
C SER A 103 -2.51 -40.22 -9.63
N GLN A 104 -2.21 -40.55 -10.88
CA GLN A 104 -1.85 -39.58 -11.91
C GLN A 104 -3.04 -38.65 -12.14
N THR A 105 -2.91 -37.41 -11.70
CA THR A 105 -3.74 -36.31 -12.20
C THR A 105 -2.88 -35.61 -13.25
N THR A 106 -3.35 -35.59 -14.49
CA THR A 106 -2.79 -34.79 -15.57
C THR A 106 -2.76 -33.33 -15.12
N ALA A 107 -1.58 -32.84 -14.72
CA ALA A 107 -1.35 -31.43 -14.55
C ALA A 107 -1.36 -30.77 -15.94
N THR A 108 -2.54 -30.29 -16.35
CA THR A 108 -2.60 -29.00 -17.05
C THR A 108 -1.78 -28.01 -16.22
N MET A 109 -1.04 -27.08 -16.86
CA MET A 109 -0.32 -26.01 -16.16
C MET A 109 -1.30 -25.21 -15.29
N SER A 110 -1.55 -25.68 -14.07
CA SER A 110 -2.31 -24.97 -13.06
C SER A 110 -1.47 -23.75 -12.70
N SER A 111 -2.03 -22.56 -12.89
CA SER A 111 -1.33 -21.31 -12.65
C SER A 111 -0.74 -21.33 -11.23
N VAL A 112 0.53 -20.92 -11.10
CA VAL A 112 1.27 -20.81 -9.82
C VAL A 112 0.51 -19.94 -8.79
N THR A 113 -0.48 -19.18 -9.27
CA THR A 113 -1.32 -18.21 -8.59
C THR A 113 -2.72 -18.72 -8.20
N ALA A 114 -3.10 -19.95 -8.54
CA ALA A 114 -4.48 -20.44 -8.38
C ALA A 114 -4.99 -20.37 -6.92
N ASP A 115 -4.10 -20.57 -5.95
CA ASP A 115 -4.43 -20.55 -4.51
C ASP A 115 -4.20 -19.19 -3.84
N TYR A 116 -3.86 -18.15 -4.60
CA TYR A 116 -3.55 -16.84 -4.02
C TYR A 116 -4.82 -16.15 -3.51
N LYS A 117 -4.81 -15.76 -2.24
CA LYS A 117 -5.89 -14.95 -1.66
C LYS A 117 -5.99 -13.59 -2.34
N LEU A 118 -4.89 -13.05 -2.88
CA LEU A 118 -4.82 -11.78 -3.57
C LEU A 118 -5.88 -11.63 -4.68
N PHE A 119 -6.25 -12.72 -5.36
CA PHE A 119 -7.23 -12.73 -6.46
C PHE A 119 -8.65 -13.12 -6.02
N THR A 120 -8.87 -13.32 -4.72
CA THR A 120 -10.20 -13.63 -4.18
C THR A 120 -10.96 -12.36 -3.82
N PRO A 121 -12.30 -12.38 -3.86
CA PRO A 121 -13.10 -11.25 -3.42
C PRO A 121 -12.85 -10.83 -1.96
N LEU A 122 -13.09 -9.56 -1.66
CA LEU A 122 -13.07 -9.01 -0.32
C LEU A 122 -14.30 -8.13 -0.07
N GLU A 123 -15.09 -8.48 0.93
CA GLU A 123 -16.17 -7.63 1.43
C GLU A 123 -15.59 -6.53 2.32
N LEU A 124 -15.60 -5.27 1.86
CA LEU A 124 -15.25 -4.11 2.70
C LEU A 124 -16.41 -3.69 3.59
N SER A 125 -17.64 -3.82 3.08
CA SER A 125 -18.89 -3.68 3.83
C SER A 125 -19.99 -4.44 3.11
N LYS A 126 -21.15 -4.60 3.76
CA LYS A 126 -22.29 -5.39 3.25
C LYS A 126 -22.65 -5.13 1.78
N ASP A 127 -22.53 -3.89 1.32
CA ASP A 127 -22.90 -3.49 -0.05
C ASP A 127 -21.68 -3.15 -0.93
N LEU A 128 -20.45 -3.41 -0.45
CA LEU A 128 -19.20 -3.14 -1.14
C LEU A 128 -18.29 -4.37 -1.10
N VAL A 129 -18.34 -5.15 -2.17
CA VAL A 129 -17.44 -6.29 -2.40
C VAL A 129 -16.49 -5.93 -3.54
N LEU A 130 -15.19 -6.10 -3.28
CA LEU A 130 -14.14 -5.99 -4.28
C LEU A 130 -13.95 -7.35 -4.94
N GLU A 131 -13.71 -7.37 -6.26
CA GLU A 131 -13.51 -8.61 -7.02
C GLU A 131 -12.17 -9.29 -6.71
N ASN A 132 -11.17 -8.50 -6.32
CA ASN A 132 -9.86 -8.94 -5.88
C ASN A 132 -9.31 -7.98 -4.81
N ARG A 133 -8.16 -8.32 -4.23
CA ARG A 133 -7.51 -7.56 -3.13
C ARG A 133 -6.41 -6.63 -3.62
N ILE A 134 -6.42 -6.29 -4.91
CA ILE A 134 -5.46 -5.41 -5.57
C ILE A 134 -6.11 -4.04 -5.74
N VAL A 135 -5.45 -3.01 -5.22
CA VAL A 135 -5.96 -1.64 -5.29
C VAL A 135 -5.03 -0.79 -6.13
N TYR A 136 -5.57 -0.02 -7.07
CA TYR A 136 -4.82 1.11 -7.63
C TYR A 136 -4.87 2.27 -6.64
N GLY A 137 -3.76 2.47 -5.93
CA GLY A 137 -3.67 3.48 -4.89
C GLY A 137 -3.61 4.92 -5.45
N PRO A 138 -3.95 5.90 -4.62
CA PRO A 138 -3.99 7.31 -5.01
C PRO A 138 -2.62 7.76 -5.47
N THR A 139 -2.56 8.33 -6.68
CA THR A 139 -1.32 8.82 -7.28
C THR A 139 -1.60 10.09 -8.05
N THR A 140 -1.25 11.25 -7.47
CA THR A 140 -1.24 12.53 -8.22
C THR A 140 -0.47 12.34 -9.52
N ARG A 141 -1.08 12.72 -10.64
CA ARG A 141 -0.42 12.62 -11.96
C ARG A 141 -0.17 13.98 -12.59
N ALA A 142 -0.77 15.05 -12.07
CA ALA A 142 -0.67 16.39 -12.63
C ALA A 142 -1.03 16.38 -14.13
N ARG A 143 -2.25 15.93 -14.47
CA ARG A 143 -2.74 15.77 -15.86
C ARG A 143 -4.13 16.38 -16.09
N SER A 144 -4.68 17.05 -15.09
CA SER A 144 -5.93 17.80 -15.23
C SER A 144 -5.67 19.16 -15.88
N ASP A 145 -6.75 19.84 -16.26
CA ASP A 145 -6.66 21.20 -16.75
C ASP A 145 -5.99 22.13 -15.71
N ILE A 146 -5.03 22.94 -16.13
CA ILE A 146 -4.22 23.74 -15.21
C ILE A 146 -4.95 24.98 -14.68
N GLU A 147 -5.97 25.45 -15.39
CA GLU A 147 -6.74 26.66 -15.03
C GLU A 147 -7.99 26.30 -14.25
N THR A 148 -8.76 25.33 -14.74
CA THR A 148 -10.07 24.95 -14.17
C THR A 148 -9.97 23.79 -13.18
N HIS A 149 -8.86 23.05 -13.20
CA HIS A 149 -8.63 21.83 -12.41
C HIS A 149 -9.62 20.70 -12.73
N VAL A 150 -10.32 20.82 -13.86
CA VAL A 150 -11.24 19.82 -14.36
C VAL A 150 -10.43 18.63 -14.91
N PRO A 151 -10.78 17.38 -14.53
CA PRO A 151 -10.19 16.21 -15.19
C PRO A 151 -10.42 16.25 -16.69
N LEU A 152 -9.47 15.80 -17.50
CA LEU A 152 -9.63 15.77 -18.96
C LEU A 152 -9.98 14.36 -19.43
N GLU A 153 -10.33 14.21 -20.71
CA GLU A 153 -10.61 12.89 -21.33
C GLU A 153 -9.47 11.89 -21.10
N ARG A 154 -8.21 12.37 -21.11
CA ARG A 154 -7.03 11.55 -20.77
C ARG A 154 -7.12 10.95 -19.38
N ASN A 155 -7.64 11.68 -18.38
CA ASN A 155 -7.79 11.18 -17.03
C ASN A 155 -8.85 10.08 -17.00
N ILE A 156 -9.94 10.24 -17.74
CA ILE A 156 -11.01 9.25 -17.81
C ILE A 156 -10.50 7.93 -18.40
N VAL A 157 -9.86 8.00 -19.58
CA VAL A 157 -9.23 6.84 -20.22
C VAL A 157 -8.23 6.17 -19.27
N TYR A 158 -7.47 6.96 -18.52
CA TYR A 158 -6.45 6.45 -17.61
C TYR A 158 -7.02 5.57 -16.49
N TYR A 159 -8.12 5.97 -15.84
CA TYR A 159 -8.78 5.14 -14.83
C TYR A 159 -9.57 3.99 -15.44
N GLU A 160 -10.23 4.22 -16.59
CA GLU A 160 -10.95 3.16 -17.32
C GLU A 160 -10.03 2.00 -17.69
N GLN A 161 -8.81 2.29 -18.15
CA GLN A 161 -7.79 1.29 -18.47
C GLN A 161 -7.37 0.43 -17.26
N ARG A 162 -7.59 0.91 -16.03
CA ARG A 162 -7.16 0.28 -14.76
C ARG A 162 -8.28 -0.40 -14.01
N ALA A 163 -9.47 -0.48 -14.61
CA ALA A 163 -10.67 -1.04 -14.01
C ALA A 163 -10.58 -2.54 -13.63
N GLY A 164 -9.49 -3.25 -13.95
CA GLY A 164 -9.23 -4.60 -13.41
C GLY A 164 -8.84 -4.62 -11.92
N ALA A 165 -8.50 -3.47 -11.32
CA ALA A 165 -8.27 -3.36 -9.89
C ALA A 165 -9.56 -3.64 -9.10
N GLY A 166 -9.46 -4.36 -7.98
CA GLY A 166 -10.59 -4.57 -7.08
C GLY A 166 -11.15 -3.26 -6.53
N LEU A 167 -10.28 -2.27 -6.28
CA LEU A 167 -10.66 -0.90 -5.98
C LEU A 167 -9.70 0.08 -6.68
N LEU A 168 -10.26 1.12 -7.28
CA LEU A 168 -9.54 2.31 -7.71
C LEU A 168 -9.67 3.39 -6.63
N ILE A 169 -8.59 4.08 -6.33
CA ILE A 169 -8.63 5.30 -5.53
C ILE A 169 -8.09 6.41 -6.42
N SER A 170 -8.88 7.46 -6.60
CA SER A 170 -8.47 8.59 -7.42
C SER A 170 -7.15 9.18 -6.92
N GLU A 171 -6.47 9.90 -7.79
CA GLU A 171 -5.48 10.85 -7.37
C GLU A 171 -6.06 11.85 -6.36
N GLY A 172 -5.18 12.44 -5.54
CA GLY A 172 -5.59 13.43 -4.56
C GLY A 172 -6.37 14.54 -5.26
N CYS A 173 -7.57 14.82 -4.74
CA CYS A 173 -8.50 15.78 -5.32
C CYS A 173 -8.69 16.96 -4.36
N GLY A 174 -8.38 18.17 -4.83
CA GLY A 174 -8.54 19.39 -4.05
C GLY A 174 -9.99 19.62 -3.67
N ILE A 175 -10.26 19.71 -2.36
CA ILE A 175 -11.64 19.82 -1.82
C ILE A 175 -12.21 21.24 -1.85
N SER A 176 -11.36 22.25 -2.02
CA SER A 176 -11.71 23.67 -2.05
C SER A 176 -10.56 24.49 -2.66
N GLU A 177 -10.81 25.76 -2.96
CA GLU A 177 -9.76 26.70 -3.40
C GLU A 177 -8.67 26.88 -2.34
N GLN A 178 -9.04 26.97 -1.05
CA GLN A 178 -8.07 27.02 0.07
C GLN A 178 -7.28 25.71 0.20
N GLY A 179 -7.94 24.59 -0.09
CA GLY A 179 -7.35 23.26 0.02
C GLY A 179 -6.41 22.89 -1.13
N PHE A 180 -6.43 23.62 -2.24
CA PHE A 180 -5.64 23.33 -3.44
C PHE A 180 -4.16 23.70 -3.27
N GLY A 181 -3.28 23.24 -4.17
CA GLY A 181 -1.86 23.56 -4.05
C GLY A 181 -0.90 22.81 -4.96
N TRP A 182 -1.42 22.09 -5.96
CA TRP A 182 -0.59 21.25 -6.83
C TRP A 182 -0.90 21.53 -8.29
N HIS A 183 0.07 22.10 -9.01
CA HIS A 183 -0.09 22.46 -10.42
C HIS A 183 -0.49 21.25 -11.28
N GLY A 184 -1.64 21.34 -11.95
CA GLY A 184 -2.21 20.28 -12.79
C GLY A 184 -2.95 19.16 -12.06
N ALA A 185 -3.12 19.23 -10.73
CA ALA A 185 -3.97 18.28 -10.00
C ALA A 185 -5.47 18.57 -10.22
N PRO A 186 -6.35 17.56 -10.13
CA PRO A 186 -7.78 17.79 -10.19
C PRO A 186 -8.34 18.36 -8.88
N ALA A 187 -9.53 18.94 -8.99
CA ALA A 187 -10.33 19.38 -7.85
C ALA A 187 -11.79 18.93 -7.96
N LEU A 188 -12.54 19.08 -6.87
CA LEU A 188 -13.98 18.84 -6.82
C LEU A 188 -14.66 19.79 -5.82
N TYR A 189 -14.79 21.05 -6.21
CA TYR A 189 -15.56 22.08 -5.51
C TYR A 189 -16.49 22.89 -6.43
N THR A 190 -16.36 22.76 -7.76
CA THR A 190 -17.27 23.38 -8.75
C THR A 190 -18.19 22.37 -9.42
N ASP A 191 -19.28 22.86 -10.03
CA ASP A 191 -20.21 22.01 -10.79
C ASP A 191 -19.60 21.44 -12.07
N GLU A 192 -18.69 22.19 -12.71
CA GLU A 192 -17.97 21.74 -13.91
C GLU A 192 -17.04 20.56 -13.60
N GLN A 193 -16.29 20.65 -12.50
CA GLN A 193 -15.46 19.56 -12.00
C GLN A 193 -16.32 18.33 -11.67
N GLU A 194 -17.46 18.51 -10.99
CA GLU A 194 -18.38 17.42 -10.66
C GLU A 194 -18.90 16.70 -11.90
N ALA A 195 -19.34 17.45 -12.93
CA ALA A 195 -19.88 16.87 -14.16
C ALA A 195 -18.86 15.98 -14.86
N LYS A 196 -17.59 16.39 -14.87
CA LYS A 196 -16.52 15.63 -15.53
C LYS A 196 -16.02 14.45 -14.70
N TRP A 197 -15.99 14.58 -13.38
CA TRP A 197 -15.78 13.43 -12.49
C TRP A 197 -16.90 12.40 -12.63
N LYS A 198 -18.14 12.83 -12.82
CA LYS A 198 -19.26 11.92 -13.07
C LYS A 198 -19.04 11.08 -14.32
N GLU A 199 -18.62 11.70 -15.42
CA GLU A 199 -18.29 10.98 -16.66
C GLU A 199 -17.18 9.94 -16.45
N LEU A 200 -16.17 10.29 -15.65
CA LEU A 200 -15.08 9.38 -15.28
C LEU A 200 -15.61 8.16 -14.53
N VAL A 201 -16.40 8.41 -13.48
CA VAL A 201 -16.97 7.35 -12.64
C VAL A 201 -17.89 6.45 -13.45
N ASP A 202 -18.75 7.02 -14.31
CA ASP A 202 -19.66 6.25 -15.16
C ASP A 202 -18.88 5.28 -16.08
N ARG A 203 -17.74 5.70 -16.65
CA ARG A 203 -16.90 4.83 -17.49
C ARG A 203 -16.16 3.75 -16.72
N VAL A 204 -15.71 4.06 -15.51
CA VAL A 204 -15.16 3.05 -14.59
C VAL A 204 -16.22 2.03 -14.21
N HIS A 205 -17.43 2.47 -13.86
CA HIS A 205 -18.55 1.60 -13.51
C HIS A 205 -19.04 0.75 -14.68
N ALA A 206 -18.97 1.25 -15.91
CA ALA A 206 -19.26 0.47 -17.12
C ALA A 206 -18.33 -0.74 -17.31
N LYS A 207 -17.16 -0.75 -16.63
CA LYS A 207 -16.23 -1.88 -16.57
C LYS A 207 -16.41 -2.76 -15.32
N GLY A 208 -17.38 -2.47 -14.46
CA GLY A 208 -17.64 -3.22 -13.21
C GLY A 208 -16.79 -2.80 -12.01
N ALA A 209 -15.81 -1.93 -12.20
CA ALA A 209 -14.87 -1.52 -11.16
C ALA A 209 -15.49 -0.59 -10.10
N LYS A 210 -14.85 -0.54 -8.94
CA LYS A 210 -15.18 0.39 -7.84
C LYS A 210 -14.18 1.52 -7.77
N ILE A 211 -14.65 2.72 -7.47
CA ILE A 211 -13.77 3.89 -7.33
C ILE A 211 -14.13 4.78 -6.15
N PHE A 212 -13.12 5.12 -5.36
CA PHE A 212 -13.20 6.08 -4.27
C PHE A 212 -12.50 7.39 -4.66
N LEU A 213 -13.03 8.53 -4.23
CA LEU A 213 -12.37 9.82 -4.36
C LEU A 213 -11.45 10.07 -3.15
N GLN A 214 -10.18 10.38 -3.38
CA GLN A 214 -9.29 10.82 -2.31
C GLN A 214 -9.45 12.33 -2.03
N LEU A 215 -9.98 12.67 -0.86
CA LEU A 215 -10.20 14.04 -0.40
C LEU A 215 -8.91 14.67 0.10
N TRP A 216 -8.46 15.75 -0.54
CA TRP A 216 -7.15 16.33 -0.32
C TRP A 216 -7.21 17.83 0.01
N HIS A 217 -6.59 18.18 1.15
CA HIS A 217 -6.27 19.55 1.51
C HIS A 217 -4.75 19.63 1.74
N MET A 218 -4.04 20.37 0.88
CA MET A 218 -2.57 20.38 0.83
C MET A 218 -1.95 21.07 2.06
N GLY A 219 -2.67 22.00 2.68
CA GLY A 219 -2.20 22.72 3.88
C GLY A 219 -0.91 23.49 3.55
N ARG A 220 0.11 23.42 4.43
CA ARG A 220 1.39 24.13 4.20
C ARG A 220 2.18 23.70 2.96
N GLN A 221 1.81 22.58 2.33
CA GLN A 221 2.43 22.11 1.09
C GLN A 221 1.70 22.68 -0.14
N SER A 222 1.55 24.00 -0.19
CA SER A 222 0.92 24.76 -1.28
C SER A 222 1.74 26.03 -1.59
N HIS A 223 1.29 26.82 -2.57
CA HIS A 223 1.84 28.12 -2.92
C HIS A 223 0.74 29.20 -2.92
N PRO A 224 1.01 30.43 -2.41
CA PRO A 224 0.01 31.50 -2.31
C PRO A 224 -0.74 31.82 -3.61
N THR A 225 -0.07 31.70 -4.76
CA THR A 225 -0.66 32.02 -6.08
C THR A 225 -1.85 31.14 -6.47
N PHE A 226 -2.06 30.00 -5.80
CA PHE A 226 -3.25 29.17 -6.01
C PHE A 226 -4.49 29.70 -5.28
N HIS A 227 -4.31 30.67 -4.38
CA HIS A 227 -5.33 31.07 -3.43
C HIS A 227 -5.72 32.53 -3.66
N PRO A 228 -7.03 32.84 -3.76
CA PRO A 228 -7.49 34.23 -3.88
C PRO A 228 -7.05 35.12 -2.70
N SER A 229 -6.90 34.54 -1.51
CA SER A 229 -6.39 35.22 -0.32
C SER A 229 -4.88 35.48 -0.35
N ASN A 230 -4.15 34.85 -1.28
CA ASN A 230 -2.69 34.83 -1.33
C ASN A 230 -2.07 34.34 -0.01
N GLU A 231 -2.73 33.39 0.65
CA GLU A 231 -2.27 32.76 1.89
C GLU A 231 -2.33 31.24 1.79
N VAL A 232 -1.38 30.57 2.42
CA VAL A 232 -1.39 29.12 2.64
C VAL A 232 -1.65 28.85 4.12
N VAL A 233 -2.43 27.83 4.45
CA VAL A 233 -2.86 27.54 5.84
C VAL A 233 -2.32 26.20 6.36
N SER A 234 -2.19 26.09 7.68
CA SER A 234 -1.78 24.86 8.36
C SER A 234 -2.28 24.81 9.81
N ALA A 235 -1.98 23.72 10.52
CA ALA A 235 -2.22 23.62 11.96
C ALA A 235 -1.47 24.71 12.75
N SER A 236 -0.28 25.11 12.30
CA SER A 236 0.55 26.13 12.94
C SER A 236 1.39 26.89 11.91
N ALA A 237 1.89 28.06 12.29
CA ALA A 237 2.65 28.94 11.42
C ALA A 237 4.06 28.39 11.12
N THR A 238 4.12 27.41 10.22
CA THR A 238 5.32 26.63 9.88
C THR A 238 5.55 26.62 8.36
N GLN A 239 6.81 26.41 7.96
CA GLN A 239 7.23 26.30 6.57
C GLN A 239 7.96 24.96 6.37
N TYR A 240 7.81 24.34 5.19
CA TYR A 240 8.65 23.20 4.81
C TYR A 240 9.86 23.66 4.00
N GLU A 241 10.90 24.11 4.70
CA GLU A 241 12.09 24.73 4.10
C GLU A 241 12.89 23.78 3.19
N GLY A 242 12.89 22.48 3.48
CA GLY A 242 13.62 21.47 2.71
C GLY A 242 12.92 20.98 1.44
N GLY A 243 11.72 21.49 1.14
CA GLY A 243 10.89 21.05 0.02
C GLY A 243 10.82 22.04 -1.13
N THR A 244 10.37 21.57 -2.30
CA THR A 244 10.03 22.42 -3.44
C THR A 244 8.65 22.10 -3.96
N THR A 245 7.95 23.11 -4.45
CA THR A 245 6.64 23.01 -5.11
C THR A 245 6.68 23.70 -6.48
N ARG A 246 5.52 23.85 -7.11
CA ARG A 246 5.30 24.74 -8.24
C ARG A 246 4.28 25.81 -7.87
N ASP A 247 4.41 26.99 -8.43
CA ASP A 247 3.37 28.01 -8.35
C ASP A 247 2.23 27.75 -9.35
N ALA A 248 1.27 28.67 -9.43
CA ALA A 248 0.12 28.54 -10.34
C ALA A 248 0.53 28.56 -11.82
N SER A 249 1.63 29.22 -12.17
CA SER A 249 2.20 29.21 -13.53
C SER A 249 2.98 27.93 -13.86
N GLY A 250 3.22 27.08 -12.86
CA GLY A 250 3.98 25.85 -12.99
C GLY A 250 5.48 26.02 -12.75
N GLU A 251 5.94 27.22 -12.38
CA GLU A 251 7.35 27.49 -12.10
C GLU A 251 7.78 26.87 -10.78
N ARG A 252 8.97 26.27 -10.75
CA ARG A 252 9.47 25.58 -9.56
C ARG A 252 9.91 26.60 -8.51
N THR A 253 9.38 26.47 -7.30
CA THR A 253 9.63 27.38 -6.18
C THR A 253 9.75 26.62 -4.85
N GLY A 254 10.11 27.33 -3.78
CA GLY A 254 10.06 26.83 -2.42
C GLY A 254 8.63 26.87 -1.84
N PHE A 255 8.41 26.19 -0.72
CA PHE A 255 7.18 26.38 0.04
C PHE A 255 7.23 27.68 0.82
N GLU A 256 6.12 28.39 0.89
CA GLU A 256 5.95 29.59 1.71
C GLU A 256 5.58 29.23 3.15
N LYS A 257 5.76 30.19 4.07
CA LYS A 257 5.33 30.00 5.46
C LYS A 257 3.81 30.05 5.54
N ALA A 258 3.21 28.98 6.07
CA ALA A 258 1.77 28.93 6.25
C ALA A 258 1.31 29.82 7.42
N ARG A 259 0.09 30.36 7.33
CA ARG A 259 -0.67 30.92 8.43
C ARG A 259 -1.26 29.79 9.28
N ALA A 260 -1.27 29.95 10.60
CA ALA A 260 -2.02 29.04 11.46
C ALA A 260 -3.52 29.29 11.27
N LEU A 261 -4.30 28.23 11.07
CA LEU A 261 -5.77 28.35 11.13
C LEU A 261 -6.18 28.84 12.53
N GLU A 262 -7.08 29.79 12.59
CA GLU A 262 -7.74 30.16 13.84
C GLU A 262 -8.65 29.01 14.31
N THR A 263 -8.99 29.02 15.60
CA THR A 263 -9.72 27.88 16.21
C THR A 263 -11.12 27.69 15.59
N ASP A 264 -11.77 28.79 15.23
CA ASP A 264 -13.10 28.84 14.63
C ASP A 264 -13.09 28.55 13.12
N GLU A 265 -12.01 28.87 12.41
CA GLU A 265 -11.83 28.52 10.98
C GLU A 265 -11.83 27.01 10.72
N ILE A 266 -11.43 26.19 11.70
CA ILE A 266 -11.32 24.72 11.51
C ILE A 266 -12.68 24.09 11.17
N ALA A 267 -13.78 24.61 11.70
CA ALA A 267 -15.12 24.13 11.38
C ALA A 267 -15.48 24.33 9.89
N GLU A 268 -15.03 25.43 9.29
CA GLU A 268 -15.21 25.70 7.86
C GLU A 268 -14.40 24.73 7.00
N VAL A 269 -13.18 24.39 7.41
CA VAL A 269 -12.37 23.39 6.71
C VAL A 269 -13.02 22.00 6.76
N VAL A 270 -13.59 21.61 7.91
CA VAL A 270 -14.39 20.36 8.03
C VAL A 270 -15.59 20.39 7.08
N GLU A 271 -16.26 21.54 6.97
CA GLU A 271 -17.36 21.72 6.03
C GLU A 271 -16.92 21.59 4.56
N MET A 272 -15.71 22.06 4.20
CA MET A 272 -15.15 21.85 2.85
C MET A 272 -15.00 20.35 2.52
N TYR A 273 -14.52 19.53 3.47
CA TYR A 273 -14.47 18.07 3.29
C TYR A 273 -15.87 17.49 3.06
N ARG A 274 -16.86 17.92 3.84
CA ARG A 274 -18.25 17.47 3.72
C ARG A 274 -18.85 17.84 2.37
N GLN A 275 -18.65 19.08 1.92
CA GLN A 275 -19.16 19.56 0.62
C GLN A 275 -18.53 18.82 -0.55
N CYS A 276 -17.22 18.62 -0.54
CA CYS A 276 -16.56 17.80 -1.56
C CYS A 276 -17.10 16.36 -1.57
N ALA A 277 -17.36 15.76 -0.40
CA ALA A 277 -17.98 14.43 -0.33
C ALA A 277 -19.43 14.40 -0.87
N ILE A 278 -20.23 15.45 -0.66
CA ILE A 278 -21.57 15.56 -1.27
C ILE A 278 -21.45 15.54 -2.79
N ARG A 279 -20.52 16.32 -3.35
CA ARG A 279 -20.24 16.32 -4.78
C ARG A 279 -19.73 14.97 -5.27
N ALA A 280 -18.84 14.32 -4.53
CA ALA A 280 -18.35 12.98 -4.86
C ALA A 280 -19.50 11.96 -4.92
N LYS A 281 -20.42 12.00 -3.95
CA LYS A 281 -21.60 11.14 -3.94
C LYS A 281 -22.51 11.39 -5.14
N ARG A 282 -22.74 12.66 -5.50
CA ARG A 282 -23.54 13.04 -6.69
C ARG A 282 -22.86 12.65 -8.00
N ALA A 283 -21.54 12.73 -8.07
CA ALA A 283 -20.75 12.26 -9.21
C ALA A 283 -20.74 10.73 -9.33
N GLY A 284 -21.20 10.01 -8.31
CA GLY A 284 -21.40 8.56 -8.34
C GLY A 284 -20.28 7.74 -7.72
N PHE A 285 -19.29 8.36 -7.06
CA PHE A 285 -18.21 7.60 -6.41
C PHE A 285 -18.76 6.58 -5.40
N ASP A 286 -18.13 5.40 -5.34
CA ASP A 286 -18.54 4.31 -4.43
C ASP A 286 -18.23 4.64 -2.96
N GLY A 287 -17.37 5.64 -2.72
CA GLY A 287 -16.93 6.09 -1.41
C GLY A 287 -15.86 7.17 -1.51
N VAL A 288 -15.29 7.52 -0.36
CA VAL A 288 -14.25 8.54 -0.23
C VAL A 288 -13.11 8.07 0.67
N GLU A 289 -11.89 8.56 0.41
CA GLU A 289 -10.73 8.35 1.27
C GLU A 289 -10.25 9.70 1.82
N VAL A 290 -10.11 9.83 3.14
CA VAL A 290 -9.47 10.99 3.76
C VAL A 290 -7.96 10.89 3.60
N HIS A 291 -7.34 11.87 2.93
CA HIS A 291 -5.89 11.96 2.86
C HIS A 291 -5.28 12.52 4.16
N GLY A 292 -5.04 11.64 5.14
CA GLY A 292 -4.40 11.93 6.43
C GLY A 292 -2.90 11.64 6.48
N ALA A 293 -2.19 11.78 5.36
CA ALA A 293 -0.84 11.27 5.18
C ALA A 293 0.03 12.27 4.40
N ASN A 294 1.31 11.92 4.23
CA ASN A 294 2.29 12.61 3.39
C ASN A 294 2.43 14.11 3.72
N GLY A 295 2.27 14.47 4.99
CA GLY A 295 2.47 15.83 5.48
C GLY A 295 1.46 16.85 4.98
N TYR A 296 0.30 16.44 4.47
CA TYR A 296 -0.80 17.35 4.12
C TYR A 296 -1.62 17.75 5.34
N LEU A 297 -2.67 18.57 5.19
CA LEU A 297 -3.26 19.31 6.31
C LEU A 297 -3.63 18.41 7.51
N VAL A 298 -4.32 17.30 7.27
CA VAL A 298 -4.71 16.37 8.34
C VAL A 298 -3.48 15.80 9.06
N ASP A 299 -2.44 15.40 8.33
CA ASP A 299 -1.18 14.90 8.90
C ASP A 299 -0.43 16.01 9.67
N GLN A 300 -0.53 17.26 9.17
CA GLN A 300 0.03 18.44 9.84
C GLN A 300 -0.63 18.70 11.21
N PHE A 301 -1.90 18.33 11.40
CA PHE A 301 -2.56 18.36 12.71
C PHE A 301 -2.16 17.17 13.60
N LEU A 302 -1.97 15.97 13.03
CA LEU A 302 -1.66 14.77 13.80
C LEU A 302 -0.27 14.83 14.45
N GLN A 303 0.73 15.33 13.73
CA GLN A 303 2.14 15.23 14.14
C GLN A 303 2.62 16.42 14.97
N SER A 304 3.34 16.15 16.06
CA SER A 304 3.86 17.19 16.95
C SER A 304 4.97 18.03 16.31
N THR A 305 5.61 17.54 15.25
CA THR A 305 6.61 18.32 14.47
C THR A 305 6.00 19.55 13.80
N THR A 306 4.73 19.48 13.39
CA THR A 306 4.02 20.55 12.69
C THR A 306 2.92 21.21 13.52
N ASN A 307 2.25 20.47 14.40
CA ASN A 307 1.21 21.01 15.25
C ASN A 307 1.80 21.56 16.56
N LYS A 308 1.88 22.89 16.64
CA LYS A 308 2.35 23.64 17.81
C LYS A 308 1.20 24.38 18.52
N ARG A 309 -0.04 24.02 18.23
CA ARG A 309 -1.22 24.68 18.80
C ARG A 309 -1.32 24.42 20.31
N THR A 310 -1.92 25.37 21.00
CA THR A 310 -2.20 25.33 22.45
C THR A 310 -3.70 25.29 22.76
N ASP A 311 -4.54 25.28 21.73
CA ASP A 311 -6.00 25.20 21.83
C ASP A 311 -6.48 23.73 21.84
N LYS A 312 -7.79 23.54 21.64
CA LYS A 312 -8.42 22.21 21.62
C LYS A 312 -7.99 21.30 20.45
N TYR A 313 -7.16 21.79 19.53
CA TYR A 313 -6.62 21.01 18.39
C TYR A 313 -5.11 20.75 18.48
N GLY A 314 -4.44 21.09 19.59
CA GLY A 314 -3.02 20.82 19.81
C GLY A 314 -2.66 20.27 21.18
N GLY A 315 -1.37 19.97 21.35
CA GLY A 315 -0.82 19.37 22.56
C GLY A 315 -1.06 17.86 22.63
N SER A 316 -2.14 17.44 23.29
CA SER A 316 -2.45 16.03 23.55
C SER A 316 -2.80 15.23 22.27
N PHE A 317 -2.65 13.91 22.31
CA PHE A 317 -3.04 13.05 21.18
C PHE A 317 -4.52 13.17 20.83
N GLU A 318 -5.39 13.32 21.83
CA GLU A 318 -6.82 13.55 21.62
C GLU A 318 -7.07 14.83 20.82
N ASN A 319 -6.43 15.94 21.21
CA ASN A 319 -6.60 17.23 20.55
C ASN A 319 -6.04 17.21 19.12
N ARG A 320 -4.87 16.61 18.91
CA ARG A 320 -4.28 16.48 17.57
C ARG A 320 -5.11 15.57 16.64
N TYR A 321 -5.74 14.54 17.19
CA TYR A 321 -6.67 13.66 16.46
C TYR A 321 -8.03 14.32 16.18
N ARG A 322 -8.43 15.31 16.99
CA ARG A 322 -9.77 15.93 16.95
C ARG A 322 -10.16 16.41 15.56
N PHE A 323 -9.24 17.00 14.80
CA PHE A 323 -9.51 17.45 13.44
C PHE A 323 -9.87 16.29 12.49
N LEU A 324 -9.11 15.20 12.51
CA LEU A 324 -9.43 13.98 11.73
C LEU A 324 -10.77 13.38 12.17
N HIS A 325 -11.04 13.35 13.47
CA HIS A 325 -12.31 12.89 14.00
C HIS A 325 -13.50 13.70 13.47
N GLU A 326 -13.41 15.03 13.54
CA GLU A 326 -14.47 15.94 13.06
C GLU A 326 -14.71 15.76 11.55
N ILE A 327 -13.65 15.58 10.74
CA ILE A 327 -13.79 15.23 9.32
C ILE A 327 -14.54 13.91 9.14
N VAL A 328 -14.13 12.84 9.84
CA VAL A 328 -14.78 11.52 9.72
C VAL A 328 -16.26 11.60 10.10
N GLU A 329 -16.61 12.30 11.18
CA GLU A 329 -18.00 12.51 11.59
C GLU A 329 -18.80 13.29 10.53
N ALA A 330 -18.22 14.35 9.96
CA ALA A 330 -18.86 15.11 8.90
C ALA A 330 -19.11 14.25 7.65
N LEU A 331 -18.14 13.41 7.26
CA LEU A 331 -18.28 12.50 6.12
C LEU A 331 -19.35 11.43 6.34
N LYS A 332 -19.52 10.94 7.58
CA LYS A 332 -20.57 9.98 7.95
C LYS A 332 -22.00 10.54 7.77
N THR A 333 -22.16 11.86 7.70
CA THR A 333 -23.45 12.47 7.34
C THR A 333 -23.78 12.34 5.85
N VAL A 334 -22.80 12.03 5.01
CA VAL A 334 -22.91 11.95 3.55
C VAL A 334 -22.85 10.50 3.06
N PHE A 335 -21.83 9.76 3.51
CA PHE A 335 -21.60 8.36 3.17
C PHE A 335 -21.80 7.45 4.38
N PRO A 336 -22.32 6.21 4.20
CA PRO A 336 -22.21 5.20 5.24
C PRO A 336 -20.74 5.00 5.66
N ALA A 337 -20.48 4.73 6.93
CA ALA A 337 -19.10 4.56 7.42
C ALA A 337 -18.30 3.51 6.62
N GLY A 338 -18.95 2.41 6.22
CA GLY A 338 -18.38 1.38 5.35
C GLY A 338 -18.04 1.82 3.91
N ARG A 339 -18.20 3.10 3.56
CA ARG A 339 -17.78 3.74 2.31
C ARG A 339 -16.73 4.85 2.53
N ILE A 340 -16.18 4.95 3.74
CA ILE A 340 -15.17 5.94 4.10
C ILE A 340 -13.88 5.21 4.45
N GLY A 341 -12.81 5.50 3.72
CA GLY A 341 -11.44 5.10 4.03
C GLY A 341 -10.65 6.23 4.66
N VAL A 342 -9.60 5.90 5.41
CA VAL A 342 -8.63 6.89 5.90
C VAL A 342 -7.23 6.40 5.57
N ARG A 343 -6.39 7.27 5.00
CA ARG A 343 -4.99 6.97 4.69
C ARG A 343 -4.04 7.69 5.63
N LEU A 344 -3.14 6.97 6.29
CA LEU A 344 -2.16 7.49 7.25
C LEU A 344 -0.72 7.04 6.89
N SER A 345 0.27 7.90 7.17
CA SER A 345 1.70 7.63 6.92
C SER A 345 2.55 7.85 8.17
N PRO A 346 2.47 6.95 9.18
CA PRO A 346 3.13 7.14 10.47
C PRO A 346 4.65 7.33 10.40
N ASN A 347 5.21 6.81 9.32
CA ASN A 347 6.62 6.56 9.12
C ASN A 347 7.30 7.56 8.17
N GLY A 348 6.52 8.36 7.45
CA GLY A 348 7.01 9.17 6.33
C GLY A 348 7.78 10.42 6.79
N VAL A 349 8.72 10.87 5.95
CA VAL A 349 9.44 12.15 6.10
C VAL A 349 8.99 13.21 5.09
N PHE A 350 8.24 12.80 4.07
CA PHE A 350 7.74 13.70 3.03
C PHE A 350 6.90 14.83 3.65
N GLY A 351 7.09 16.06 3.16
CA GLY A 351 6.48 17.25 3.75
C GLY A 351 7.15 17.76 5.03
N GLY A 352 8.36 17.24 5.36
CA GLY A 352 9.06 17.56 6.60
C GLY A 352 8.39 16.94 7.82
N MET A 353 7.86 15.72 7.65
CA MET A 353 7.21 14.94 8.69
C MET A 353 8.18 14.08 9.50
N GLY A 354 7.70 13.54 10.60
CA GLY A 354 8.47 12.75 11.55
C GLY A 354 8.47 13.40 12.93
N SER A 355 7.93 12.69 13.92
CA SER A 355 7.94 13.12 15.33
C SER A 355 8.32 11.97 16.25
N LYS A 356 8.88 12.31 17.41
CA LYS A 356 9.32 11.31 18.42
C LYS A 356 8.16 10.51 19.01
N ASP A 357 6.98 11.10 19.04
CA ASP A 357 5.74 10.53 19.55
C ASP A 357 4.85 9.93 18.45
N ASN A 358 5.35 9.75 17.22
CA ASN A 358 4.54 9.22 16.11
C ASN A 358 4.06 7.80 16.38
N ASN A 359 4.88 6.92 16.97
CA ASN A 359 4.45 5.56 17.26
C ASN A 359 3.17 5.55 18.12
N GLU A 360 3.18 6.30 19.21
CA GLU A 360 2.06 6.43 20.14
C GLU A 360 0.89 7.20 19.53
N MET A 361 1.16 8.30 18.82
CA MET A 361 0.13 9.13 18.17
C MET A 361 -0.66 8.36 17.12
N PHE A 362 0.04 7.63 16.23
CA PHE A 362 -0.63 6.88 15.17
C PHE A 362 -1.27 5.60 15.71
N THR A 363 -0.70 4.95 16.73
CA THR A 363 -1.38 3.86 17.45
C THR A 363 -2.67 4.38 18.11
N TYR A 364 -2.64 5.57 18.71
CA TYR A 364 -3.85 6.22 19.24
C TYR A 364 -4.87 6.48 18.13
N ALA A 365 -4.45 7.07 17.01
CA ALA A 365 -5.33 7.33 15.86
C ALA A 365 -5.97 6.04 15.32
N PHE A 366 -5.21 4.95 15.16
CA PHE A 366 -5.73 3.65 14.70
C PHE A 366 -6.83 3.11 15.64
N ASN A 367 -6.59 3.17 16.95
CA ASN A 367 -7.57 2.75 17.95
C ASN A 367 -8.84 3.61 17.91
N ARG A 368 -8.71 4.93 17.77
CA ARG A 368 -9.88 5.83 17.70
C ARG A 368 -10.65 5.68 16.40
N LEU A 369 -9.97 5.48 15.27
CA LEU A 369 -10.61 5.20 13.98
C LEU A 369 -11.38 3.87 14.00
N SER A 370 -10.92 2.90 14.79
CA SER A 370 -11.56 1.60 15.02
C SER A 370 -13.01 1.71 15.51
N GLU A 371 -13.35 2.81 16.18
CA GLU A 371 -14.69 3.05 16.76
C GLU A 371 -15.72 3.50 15.72
N HIS A 372 -15.30 3.81 14.49
CA HIS A 372 -16.15 4.44 13.48
C HIS A 372 -16.83 3.47 12.51
N GLY A 373 -16.38 2.22 12.42
CA GLY A 373 -16.89 1.25 11.43
C GLY A 373 -16.55 1.63 9.99
N LEU A 374 -15.34 2.16 9.77
CA LEU A 374 -14.86 2.62 8.46
C LEU A 374 -14.67 1.45 7.48
N ALA A 375 -14.70 1.76 6.17
CA ALA A 375 -14.43 0.79 5.11
C ALA A 375 -13.05 0.14 5.28
N TYR A 376 -12.04 0.99 5.51
CA TYR A 376 -10.66 0.58 5.71
C TYR A 376 -9.78 1.68 6.34
N LEU A 377 -8.63 1.25 6.86
CA LEU A 377 -7.47 2.09 7.15
C LEU A 377 -6.35 1.73 6.16
N ALA A 378 -5.90 2.69 5.37
CA ALA A 378 -4.76 2.53 4.49
C ALA A 378 -3.49 3.03 5.16
N MET A 379 -2.52 2.14 5.30
CA MET A 379 -1.25 2.45 5.95
C MET A 379 -0.14 2.48 4.92
N LEU A 380 0.59 3.59 4.87
CA LEU A 380 1.87 3.64 4.17
C LEU A 380 2.94 3.04 5.07
N ASP A 381 3.27 1.77 4.84
CA ASP A 381 4.13 0.93 5.69
C ASP A 381 5.57 0.76 5.17
N GLY A 382 5.92 1.36 4.02
CA GLY A 382 7.25 1.21 3.39
C GLY A 382 8.04 2.48 3.04
N PHE A 383 9.08 2.32 2.21
CA PHE A 383 10.24 3.22 2.04
C PHE A 383 10.18 4.25 0.88
N GLY A 384 9.06 4.35 0.16
CA GLY A 384 8.96 5.08 -1.11
C GLY A 384 9.43 6.54 -1.14
N PHE A 385 9.34 7.29 -0.03
CA PHE A 385 9.80 8.69 0.11
C PHE A 385 10.76 8.90 1.29
N GLY A 386 11.39 7.83 1.78
CA GLY A 386 12.20 7.86 2.99
C GLY A 386 11.39 7.58 4.26
N TYR A 387 12.13 7.45 5.37
CA TYR A 387 11.63 6.92 6.64
C TYR A 387 12.11 7.79 7.80
N SER A 388 11.21 8.17 8.71
CA SER A 388 11.57 8.99 9.87
C SER A 388 12.21 8.12 10.95
N THR A 389 13.41 8.46 11.38
CA THR A 389 14.11 7.74 12.46
C THR A 389 13.75 8.25 13.86
N GLU A 390 12.78 9.16 13.98
CA GLU A 390 12.44 9.80 15.25
C GLU A 390 11.68 8.86 16.21
N SER A 391 11.02 7.81 15.70
CA SER A 391 10.26 6.85 16.52
C SER A 391 10.30 5.43 15.94
N ARG A 392 9.87 4.43 16.73
CA ARG A 392 9.75 3.04 16.29
C ARG A 392 8.83 2.93 15.07
N THR A 393 9.26 2.14 14.10
CA THR A 393 8.46 1.80 12.92
C THR A 393 7.19 1.06 13.22
N LEU A 394 6.09 1.59 12.65
CA LEU A 394 4.82 0.89 12.58
C LEU A 394 4.73 0.13 11.25
N THR A 395 4.18 -1.07 11.29
CA THR A 395 3.92 -1.93 10.12
C THR A 395 2.42 -2.07 9.88
N ALA A 396 2.01 -2.59 8.70
CA ALA A 396 0.61 -2.93 8.47
C ALA A 396 0.03 -3.86 9.55
N PHE A 397 0.86 -4.75 10.11
CA PHE A 397 0.47 -5.60 11.24
C PHE A 397 0.16 -4.81 12.53
N ASP A 398 0.94 -3.76 12.84
CA ASP A 398 0.64 -2.88 13.97
C ASP A 398 -0.70 -2.17 13.78
N ALA A 399 -0.98 -1.68 12.56
CA ALA A 399 -2.30 -1.14 12.23
C ALA A 399 -3.41 -2.19 12.35
N LYS A 400 -3.18 -3.42 11.86
CA LYS A 400 -4.15 -4.51 11.94
C LYS A 400 -4.47 -4.92 13.38
N LYS A 401 -3.51 -4.79 14.29
CA LYS A 401 -3.71 -5.05 15.72
C LYS A 401 -4.55 -3.97 16.40
N ALA A 402 -4.38 -2.70 16.01
CA ALA A 402 -5.06 -1.56 16.64
C ALA A 402 -6.43 -1.22 16.02
N PHE A 403 -6.57 -1.40 14.70
CA PHE A 403 -7.78 -1.08 13.94
C PHE A 403 -8.61 -2.35 13.67
N LYS A 404 -9.87 -2.37 14.13
CA LYS A 404 -10.79 -3.53 14.10
C LYS A 404 -11.56 -3.67 12.77
N GLY A 405 -11.03 -3.12 11.68
CA GLY A 405 -11.60 -3.21 10.34
C GLY A 405 -10.61 -3.76 9.32
N ASN A 406 -10.83 -3.43 8.05
CA ASN A 406 -9.93 -3.80 6.98
C ASN A 406 -8.70 -2.87 6.93
N VAL A 407 -7.51 -3.45 6.81
CA VAL A 407 -6.25 -2.72 6.68
C VAL A 407 -5.69 -2.94 5.28
N MET A 408 -5.44 -1.82 4.59
CA MET A 408 -4.71 -1.81 3.33
C MET A 408 -3.23 -1.56 3.60
N ALA A 409 -2.37 -2.51 3.21
CA ALA A 409 -0.94 -2.26 3.17
C ALA A 409 -0.57 -1.50 1.88
N ASN A 410 0.40 -0.62 1.96
CA ASN A 410 0.82 0.18 0.82
C ASN A 410 2.28 0.57 0.94
N ASN A 411 3.04 0.25 -0.12
CA ASN A 411 4.36 0.77 -0.52
C ASN A 411 5.34 -0.38 -0.86
N SER A 412 5.82 -0.40 -2.11
CA SER A 412 6.83 -1.36 -2.62
C SER A 412 6.48 -2.86 -2.57
N TYR A 413 5.20 -3.20 -2.55
CA TYR A 413 4.77 -4.60 -2.69
C TYR A 413 4.94 -5.12 -4.12
N THR A 414 5.33 -6.38 -4.24
CA THR A 414 5.19 -7.20 -5.45
C THR A 414 3.95 -8.08 -5.31
N ARG A 415 3.59 -8.85 -6.35
CA ARG A 415 2.50 -9.84 -6.25
C ARG A 415 2.70 -10.77 -5.06
N ASP A 416 3.88 -11.38 -4.97
CA ASP A 416 4.11 -12.47 -4.01
C ASP A 416 4.29 -11.94 -2.58
N THR A 417 4.87 -10.75 -2.40
CA THR A 417 4.93 -10.14 -1.06
C THR A 417 3.56 -9.63 -0.60
N ALA A 418 2.70 -9.18 -1.52
CA ALA A 418 1.32 -8.83 -1.21
C ALA A 418 0.50 -10.06 -0.80
N GLU A 419 0.65 -11.17 -1.51
CA GLU A 419 0.06 -12.45 -1.14
C GLU A 419 0.52 -12.89 0.26
N GLY A 420 1.82 -12.79 0.55
CA GLY A 420 2.37 -13.10 1.87
C GLY A 420 1.77 -12.24 2.99
N ALA A 421 1.59 -10.93 2.76
CA ALA A 421 0.97 -10.02 3.72
C ALA A 421 -0.51 -10.37 3.98
N ILE A 422 -1.26 -10.76 2.93
CA ILE A 422 -2.66 -11.16 3.06
C ILE A 422 -2.79 -12.52 3.76
N ARG A 423 -1.95 -13.50 3.39
CA ARG A 423 -1.99 -14.85 3.99
C ARG A 423 -1.62 -14.87 5.47
N SER A 424 -0.64 -14.05 5.86
CA SER A 424 -0.22 -13.91 7.26
C SER A 424 -1.23 -13.14 8.12
N GLY A 425 -2.21 -12.47 7.50
CA GLY A 425 -3.16 -11.61 8.18
C GLY A 425 -2.58 -10.26 8.61
N ALA A 426 -1.42 -9.86 8.06
CA ALA A 426 -0.83 -8.54 8.30
C ALA A 426 -1.62 -7.41 7.60
N ALA A 427 -2.32 -7.73 6.52
CA ALA A 427 -3.22 -6.84 5.80
C ALA A 427 -4.38 -7.64 5.17
N ASP A 428 -5.47 -6.96 4.81
CA ASP A 428 -6.61 -7.59 4.14
C ASP A 428 -6.55 -7.43 2.62
N PHE A 429 -5.88 -6.37 2.16
CA PHE A 429 -5.66 -6.05 0.74
C PHE A 429 -4.47 -5.09 0.57
N VAL A 430 -4.00 -4.90 -0.67
CA VAL A 430 -2.74 -4.19 -0.94
C VAL A 430 -2.90 -3.17 -2.06
N GLY A 431 -2.41 -1.96 -1.80
CA GLY A 431 -2.36 -0.87 -2.78
C GLY A 431 -1.07 -0.87 -3.59
N PHE A 432 -1.21 -0.79 -4.91
CA PHE A 432 -0.13 -0.62 -5.88
C PHE A 432 -0.29 0.72 -6.57
N ALA A 433 0.81 1.47 -6.69
CA ALA A 433 0.81 2.81 -7.29
C ALA A 433 1.72 2.83 -8.52
N ARG A 434 3.03 2.77 -8.29
CA ARG A 434 4.07 2.88 -9.33
C ARG A 434 3.94 1.81 -10.43
N LEU A 435 3.59 0.57 -10.07
CA LEU A 435 3.40 -0.50 -11.05
C LEU A 435 2.18 -0.25 -11.95
N TYR A 436 1.07 0.24 -11.40
CA TYR A 436 -0.12 0.58 -12.18
C TYR A 436 0.13 1.73 -13.16
N MET A 437 1.14 2.58 -12.93
CA MET A 437 1.45 3.67 -13.88
C MET A 437 1.82 3.15 -15.27
N SER A 438 2.56 2.04 -15.36
CA SER A 438 2.97 1.42 -16.62
C SER A 438 2.26 0.11 -16.97
N ASN A 439 1.40 -0.39 -16.07
CA ASN A 439 0.65 -1.63 -16.26
C ASN A 439 -0.84 -1.35 -16.02
N PRO A 440 -1.61 -0.95 -17.05
CA PRO A 440 -3.05 -0.71 -16.89
C PRO A 440 -3.80 -1.97 -16.42
N ASP A 441 -3.34 -3.13 -16.87
CA ASP A 441 -3.86 -4.49 -16.59
C ASP A 441 -3.04 -5.24 -15.52
N LEU A 442 -2.56 -4.53 -14.48
CA LEU A 442 -1.67 -5.12 -13.47
C LEU A 442 -2.31 -6.31 -12.74
N ALA A 443 -3.61 -6.24 -12.44
CA ALA A 443 -4.31 -7.31 -11.73
C ALA A 443 -4.33 -8.60 -12.56
N GLU A 444 -4.64 -8.48 -13.84
CA GLU A 444 -4.67 -9.56 -14.81
C GLU A 444 -3.27 -10.13 -15.02
N ARG A 445 -2.24 -9.28 -15.13
CA ARG A 445 -0.85 -9.74 -15.22
C ARG A 445 -0.42 -10.52 -13.99
N PHE A 446 -0.75 -10.03 -12.80
CA PHE A 446 -0.46 -10.74 -11.56
C PHE A 446 -1.19 -12.07 -11.50
N GLN A 447 -2.47 -12.11 -11.84
CA GLN A 447 -3.28 -13.32 -11.78
C GLN A 447 -2.79 -14.41 -12.74
N ASN A 448 -2.38 -14.03 -13.95
CA ASN A 448 -1.95 -14.97 -14.99
C ASN A 448 -0.43 -15.18 -15.04
N ASP A 449 0.32 -14.60 -14.10
CA ASP A 449 1.79 -14.62 -14.10
C ASP A 449 2.41 -14.09 -15.40
N TRP A 450 1.79 -13.06 -15.98
CA TRP A 450 2.31 -12.40 -17.17
C TRP A 450 3.40 -11.38 -16.83
N PRO A 451 4.32 -11.10 -17.78
CA PRO A 451 5.35 -10.09 -17.60
C PRO A 451 4.79 -8.70 -17.25
N VAL A 452 5.38 -8.06 -16.26
CA VAL A 452 5.02 -6.72 -15.79
C VAL A 452 6.02 -5.71 -16.35
N ASN A 453 5.51 -4.62 -16.93
CA ASN A 453 6.32 -3.50 -17.39
C ASN A 453 7.05 -2.86 -16.19
N PRO A 454 8.31 -2.40 -16.37
CA PRO A 454 9.02 -1.69 -15.32
C PRO A 454 8.28 -0.40 -14.94
N VAL A 455 8.54 0.08 -13.72
CA VAL A 455 8.07 1.41 -13.28
C VAL A 455 8.58 2.47 -14.28
N PRO A 456 7.74 3.41 -14.71
CA PRO A 456 8.15 4.42 -15.69
C PRO A 456 9.26 5.33 -15.15
N ASP A 457 9.94 6.04 -16.05
CA ASP A 457 10.89 7.10 -15.69
C ASP A 457 10.20 8.17 -14.82
N TYR A 458 10.90 8.64 -13.79
CA TYR A 458 10.45 9.63 -12.83
C TYR A 458 9.88 10.91 -13.48
N LYS A 459 10.40 11.31 -14.65
CA LYS A 459 9.88 12.48 -15.40
C LYS A 459 8.41 12.35 -15.82
N TYR A 460 7.86 11.14 -15.85
CA TYR A 460 6.45 10.90 -16.20
C TYR A 460 5.51 10.87 -14.99
N PHE A 461 6.04 11.05 -13.77
CA PHE A 461 5.22 10.93 -12.56
C PHE A 461 4.27 12.12 -12.44
N TRP A 462 4.81 13.35 -12.52
CA TRP A 462 4.10 14.60 -12.22
C TRP A 462 4.51 15.73 -13.18
N ASP A 463 3.85 15.83 -14.33
CA ASP A 463 4.14 16.88 -15.31
C ASP A 463 2.94 17.26 -16.20
N ALA A 464 2.32 18.41 -15.93
CA ALA A 464 1.17 18.90 -16.68
C ALA A 464 1.43 19.05 -18.20
N ALA A 465 2.68 19.25 -18.61
CA ALA A 465 3.04 19.46 -20.01
C ALA A 465 3.22 18.14 -20.81
N MET A 466 3.32 16.99 -20.15
CA MET A 466 3.64 15.71 -20.82
C MET A 466 2.45 15.06 -21.54
N GLY A 467 1.22 15.54 -21.33
CA GLY A 467 0.02 14.96 -21.93
C GLY A 467 -0.08 13.45 -21.69
N ASP A 468 -0.29 12.67 -22.75
CA ASP A 468 -0.48 11.21 -22.67
C ASP A 468 0.81 10.40 -22.53
N LYS A 469 1.97 11.04 -22.74
CA LYS A 469 3.26 10.36 -22.69
C LYS A 469 3.57 9.92 -21.26
N GLY A 470 3.78 8.61 -21.07
CA GLY A 470 3.97 8.02 -19.74
C GLY A 470 2.71 8.05 -18.87
N TYR A 471 1.54 8.24 -19.50
CA TYR A 471 0.22 8.24 -18.87
C TYR A 471 -0.69 7.18 -19.49
N ASN A 472 -1.16 7.43 -20.72
CA ASN A 472 -2.01 6.53 -21.50
C ASN A 472 -1.26 5.78 -22.62
N SER A 473 0.07 5.90 -22.66
CA SER A 473 0.92 5.31 -23.70
C SER A 473 1.32 3.86 -23.44
N PHE A 474 0.83 3.23 -22.37
CA PHE A 474 1.17 1.86 -22.00
C PHE A 474 0.07 0.90 -22.46
N GLU A 475 0.43 -0.10 -23.26
CA GLU A 475 -0.52 -1.11 -23.74
C GLU A 475 -0.75 -2.22 -22.70
N GLN A 476 -1.96 -2.77 -22.73
CA GLN A 476 -2.28 -4.03 -22.06
C GLN A 476 -1.44 -5.17 -22.65
N TYR A 477 -1.15 -6.17 -21.82
CA TYR A 477 -0.46 -7.37 -22.26
C TYR A 477 -1.36 -8.18 -23.20
N LYS A 478 -0.78 -8.66 -24.31
CA LYS A 478 -1.46 -9.52 -25.28
C LYS A 478 -0.78 -10.89 -25.21
N PRO A 479 -1.33 -11.88 -24.47
CA PRO A 479 -0.73 -13.21 -24.38
C PRO A 479 -0.69 -13.85 -25.77
N THR A 480 0.39 -14.55 -26.10
CA THR A 480 0.46 -15.39 -27.30
C THR A 480 -0.37 -16.67 -27.11
N VAL A 481 -0.80 -17.31 -28.21
CA VAL A 481 -1.70 -18.49 -28.20
C VAL A 481 -1.16 -19.66 -27.36
N GLU A 482 0.15 -19.73 -27.10
CA GLU A 482 0.79 -20.75 -26.25
C GLU A 482 0.74 -20.44 -24.74
N GLN A 483 0.30 -19.24 -24.34
CA GLN A 483 0.26 -18.75 -22.95
C GLN A 483 -1.17 -18.55 -22.42
N GLN A 484 -2.17 -19.03 -23.16
CA GLN A 484 -3.57 -19.07 -22.69
C GLN A 484 -3.81 -20.41 -21.97
N PRO A 485 -4.45 -20.39 -20.78
CA PRO A 485 -4.68 -21.60 -19.97
C PRO A 485 -5.59 -22.63 -20.65
#